data_AF-A0ABD5T7Q0-F1
#
_entry.id   AF-A0ABD5T7Q0-F1
#
_cell.length_a   1.000
_cell.length_b   1.000
_cell.length_c   1.000
_cell.angle_alpha   90.00
_cell.angle_beta   90.00
_cell.angle_gamma   90.00
#
_symmetry.space_group_name_H-M   'P 1'
#
loop_
_entity.id
_entity.type
_entity.pdbx_description
1 polymer ?
#
loop_
_entity_poly.entity_id
_entity_poly.type
_entity_poly.pdbx_seq_one_letter_code
_entity_poly.pdbx_strand_id
1 'polypeptide(L)'
;MTEELRAGYGPLVADGDPGAAVPPGSVVFVPTPYGPWLNHPFQALRNDPRHDGPRVYALAGTRELEVARTYPDRDLYRYVYAGSWVPTDDSTVRGVVRPVERVAGERIYLNATLERPESVESTTVRVTGDRGSTYLVATDSGGPLSLSMVVDDGELRVRGENLTVGGGQGDGGGAVLSLDDGDEIDVEVFVSTGPASGYSYRLSFPYERIDGTARALTATVERCPVPTRCVPVGVGEQPVDRGAEVTLSSEA
;
A
#
# COMPACT_ATOMS: atom_id res chain seq x y z
N MET A 1 12.21 28.61 1.97
CA MET A 1 11.61 27.34 1.54
C MET A 1 11.40 27.41 0.04
N THR A 2 12.04 26.53 -0.73
CA THR A 2 11.86 26.46 -2.20
C THR A 2 10.44 25.99 -2.54
N GLU A 3 10.00 26.24 -3.77
CA GLU A 3 8.69 25.78 -4.25
C GLU A 3 8.57 24.25 -4.22
N GLU A 4 9.67 23.55 -4.50
CA GLU A 4 9.82 22.10 -4.40
C GLU A 4 9.57 21.58 -2.96
N LEU A 5 10.20 22.22 -1.96
CA LEU A 5 9.93 21.91 -0.55
C LEU A 5 8.46 22.20 -0.20
N ARG A 6 7.85 23.25 -0.74
CA ARG A 6 6.42 23.52 -0.52
C ARG A 6 5.50 22.47 -1.16
N ALA A 7 5.85 21.92 -2.32
CA ALA A 7 5.02 20.93 -3.00
C ALA A 7 5.00 19.58 -2.28
N GLY A 8 6.16 19.14 -1.76
CA GLY A 8 6.24 17.90 -1.01
C GLY A 8 5.75 18.05 0.44
N TYR A 9 6.06 19.17 1.11
CA TYR A 9 5.61 19.41 2.49
C TYR A 9 4.21 19.98 2.59
N GLY A 10 3.69 20.66 1.57
CA GLY A 10 2.40 21.36 1.61
C GLY A 10 1.20 20.50 2.04
N PRO A 11 1.11 19.22 1.65
CA PRO A 11 0.07 18.31 2.15
C PRO A 11 0.26 17.92 3.62
N LEU A 12 1.41 18.19 4.23
CA LEU A 12 1.71 17.90 5.63
C LEU A 12 1.86 19.17 6.46
N VAL A 13 2.28 20.29 5.89
CA VAL A 13 2.59 21.53 6.63
C VAL A 13 1.87 22.67 5.95
N ALA A 14 0.89 23.24 6.65
CA ALA A 14 0.22 24.47 6.22
C ALA A 14 0.33 25.50 7.34
N ASP A 15 0.56 26.76 6.99
CA ASP A 15 0.60 27.90 7.91
C ASP A 15 1.52 27.73 9.15
N GLY A 16 2.56 26.89 9.01
CA GLY A 16 3.49 26.59 10.10
C GLY A 16 3.04 25.49 11.06
N ASP A 17 1.90 24.83 10.85
CA ASP A 17 1.44 23.63 11.58
C ASP A 17 1.85 22.35 10.83
N PRO A 18 2.81 21.56 11.34
CA PRO A 18 3.08 20.23 10.84
C PRO A 18 1.93 19.27 11.17
N GLY A 19 1.45 18.56 10.17
CA GLY A 19 0.22 17.77 10.19
C GLY A 19 -1.08 18.53 9.90
N ALA A 20 -1.06 19.77 9.41
CA ALA A 20 -2.27 20.59 9.25
C ALA A 20 -3.38 19.94 8.40
N ALA A 21 -3.01 19.11 7.42
CA ALA A 21 -3.97 18.37 6.59
C ALA A 21 -4.65 17.20 7.33
N VAL A 22 -4.28 16.94 8.58
CA VAL A 22 -4.79 15.84 9.40
C VAL A 22 -5.41 16.39 10.68
N PRO A 23 -6.62 15.95 11.07
CA PRO A 23 -7.24 16.38 12.32
C PRO A 23 -6.38 16.06 13.55
N PRO A 24 -6.46 16.86 14.63
CA PRO A 24 -5.99 16.45 15.95
C PRO A 24 -6.66 15.14 16.39
N GLY A 25 -5.99 14.38 17.26
CA GLY A 25 -6.45 13.05 17.67
C GLY A 25 -6.08 11.95 16.68
N SER A 26 -5.13 12.19 15.77
CA SER A 26 -4.78 11.23 14.72
C SER A 26 -3.40 10.60 14.93
N VAL A 27 -3.19 9.44 14.29
CA VAL A 27 -1.89 8.87 13.96
C VAL A 27 -1.65 9.02 12.46
N VAL A 28 -0.45 9.45 12.08
CA VAL A 28 -0.02 9.58 10.69
C VAL A 28 1.17 8.66 10.43
N PHE A 29 0.95 7.61 9.64
CA PHE A 29 1.99 6.78 9.07
C PHE A 29 2.74 7.58 7.99
N VAL A 30 4.03 7.78 8.19
CA VAL A 30 4.92 8.51 7.28
C VAL A 30 5.93 7.55 6.66
N PRO A 31 6.23 7.67 5.36
CA PRO A 31 7.20 6.80 4.71
C PRO A 31 8.55 6.86 5.43
N THR A 32 9.31 5.77 5.33
CA THR A 32 10.67 5.73 5.88
C THR A 32 11.50 6.86 5.31
N PRO A 33 12.25 7.56 6.16
CA PRO A 33 13.14 8.60 5.68
C PRO A 33 14.18 8.02 4.72
N TYR A 34 14.41 8.67 3.58
CA TYR A 34 15.32 8.20 2.54
C TYR A 34 16.50 9.19 2.33
N GLY A 35 17.58 8.64 1.82
CA GLY A 35 18.74 9.38 1.32
C GLY A 35 19.80 9.76 2.37
N PRO A 36 21.01 10.15 1.92
CA PRO A 36 22.15 10.45 2.79
C PRO A 36 22.11 11.87 3.40
N TRP A 37 20.97 12.55 3.35
CA TRP A 37 20.87 13.98 3.62
C TRP A 37 20.59 14.28 5.09
N LEU A 38 21.30 15.25 5.65
CA LEU A 38 21.14 15.68 7.05
C LEU A 38 19.80 16.37 7.33
N ASN A 39 19.17 17.00 6.34
CA ASN A 39 17.84 17.62 6.47
C ASN A 39 16.79 16.76 5.76
N HIS A 40 16.17 15.85 6.50
CA HIS A 40 15.13 14.96 5.96
C HIS A 40 13.78 15.68 5.83
N PRO A 41 12.98 15.42 4.77
CA PRO A 41 11.66 16.01 4.58
C PRO A 41 10.61 15.84 5.69
N PHE A 42 10.89 14.99 6.67
CA PHE A 42 9.98 14.75 7.79
C PHE A 42 10.51 15.31 9.12
N GLN A 43 11.58 16.13 9.11
CA GLN A 43 12.13 16.69 10.34
C GLN A 43 11.18 17.59 11.12
N ALA A 44 10.22 18.24 10.44
CA ALA A 44 9.18 19.03 11.10
C ALA A 44 8.12 18.14 11.79
N LEU A 45 8.01 16.87 11.40
CA LEU A 45 7.08 15.90 11.98
C LEU A 45 7.75 15.25 13.18
N ARG A 46 7.48 15.80 14.37
CA ARG A 46 8.07 15.33 15.61
C ARG A 46 7.00 14.99 16.62
N ASN A 47 7.16 13.84 17.26
CA ASN A 47 6.32 13.46 18.39
C ASN A 47 6.71 14.22 19.65
N ASP A 48 5.70 14.56 20.46
CA ASP A 48 5.92 14.87 21.88
C ASP A 48 6.63 13.68 22.56
N PRO A 49 7.56 13.89 23.51
CA PRO A 49 8.24 12.80 24.20
C PRO A 49 7.32 11.74 24.82
N ARG A 50 6.10 12.13 25.21
CA ARG A 50 5.08 11.21 25.77
C ARG A 50 4.18 10.59 24.72
N HIS A 51 4.30 11.02 23.46
CA HIS A 51 3.47 10.60 22.34
C HIS A 51 1.97 10.87 22.55
N ASP A 52 1.62 11.90 23.32
CA ASP A 52 0.25 12.34 23.61
C ASP A 52 -0.11 13.65 22.89
N GLY A 53 0.78 14.17 22.04
CA GLY A 53 0.56 15.38 21.25
C GLY A 53 -0.65 15.31 20.31
N PRO A 54 -1.02 16.45 19.68
CA PRO A 54 -2.20 16.55 18.82
C PRO A 54 -2.23 15.52 17.69
N ARG A 55 -1.07 15.16 17.15
CA ARG A 55 -0.88 14.03 16.24
C ARG A 55 0.32 13.20 16.70
N VAL A 56 0.30 11.92 16.33
CA VAL A 56 1.44 11.00 16.48
C VAL A 56 1.90 10.59 15.10
N TYR A 57 3.21 10.67 14.84
CA TYR A 57 3.84 10.25 13.59
C TYR A 57 4.55 8.92 13.81
N ALA A 58 4.27 7.94 12.97
CA ALA A 58 4.87 6.61 13.01
C ALA A 58 5.41 6.24 11.63
N LEU A 59 6.43 5.38 11.56
CA LEU A 59 6.95 4.93 10.28
C LEU A 59 5.94 3.97 9.61
N ALA A 60 5.65 4.23 8.34
CA ALA A 60 4.87 3.35 7.51
C ALA A 60 5.66 2.07 7.18
N GLY A 61 4.96 0.95 6.99
CA GLY A 61 5.58 -0.37 6.74
C GLY A 61 6.44 -0.87 7.91
N THR A 62 6.23 -0.36 9.13
CA THR A 62 6.96 -0.80 10.34
C THR A 62 5.98 -0.96 11.50
N ARG A 63 5.55 -2.21 11.75
CA ARG A 63 4.68 -2.58 12.89
C ARG A 63 3.43 -1.69 12.99
N GLU A 64 2.83 -1.34 11.86
CA GLU A 64 1.72 -0.38 11.82
C GLU A 64 0.50 -0.83 12.65
N LEU A 65 0.22 -2.13 12.67
CA LEU A 65 -0.84 -2.70 13.50
C LEU A 65 -0.58 -2.52 15.00
N GLU A 66 0.67 -2.63 15.46
CA GLU A 66 1.02 -2.38 16.86
C GLU A 66 0.84 -0.92 17.24
N VAL A 67 1.24 -0.01 16.36
CA VAL A 67 0.97 1.43 16.54
C VAL A 67 -0.53 1.67 16.60
N ALA A 68 -1.30 1.10 15.68
CA ALA A 68 -2.74 1.23 15.67
C ALA A 68 -3.36 0.70 16.98
N ARG A 69 -2.88 -0.43 17.53
CA ARG A 69 -3.34 -0.96 18.83
C ARG A 69 -2.97 -0.06 20.01
N THR A 70 -1.80 0.58 19.94
CA THR A 70 -1.34 1.53 20.98
C THR A 70 -2.22 2.77 21.03
N TYR A 71 -2.78 3.19 19.89
CA TYR A 71 -3.67 4.35 19.78
C TYR A 71 -5.06 3.92 19.25
N PRO A 72 -5.87 3.21 20.05
CA PRO A 72 -7.16 2.68 19.59
C PRO A 72 -8.17 3.79 19.30
N ASP A 73 -8.11 4.90 20.05
CA ASP A 73 -9.04 6.02 19.97
C ASP A 73 -8.63 7.10 18.96
N ARG A 74 -7.57 6.85 18.18
CA ARG A 74 -7.05 7.80 17.20
C ARG A 74 -7.39 7.38 15.78
N ASP A 75 -7.82 8.34 14.97
CA ASP A 75 -8.00 8.14 13.53
C ASP A 75 -6.64 7.89 12.86
N LEU A 76 -6.60 6.95 11.92
CA LEU A 76 -5.36 6.57 11.25
C LEU A 76 -5.30 7.21 9.87
N TYR A 77 -4.13 7.76 9.54
CA TYR A 77 -3.84 8.34 8.24
C TYR A 77 -2.49 7.85 7.74
N ARG A 78 -2.29 7.86 6.43
CA ARG A 78 -1.01 7.58 5.78
C ARG A 78 -0.66 8.70 4.81
N TYR A 79 0.55 9.22 4.93
CA TYR A 79 1.13 10.10 3.91
C TYR A 79 1.81 9.24 2.85
N VAL A 80 1.43 9.45 1.59
CA VAL A 80 2.04 8.79 0.44
C VAL A 80 2.49 9.85 -0.55
N TYR A 81 3.60 9.61 -1.26
CA TYR A 81 4.12 10.57 -2.23
C TYR A 81 4.72 9.89 -3.45
N ALA A 82 4.81 10.65 -4.53
CA ALA A 82 5.54 10.29 -5.73
C ALA A 82 6.63 11.33 -6.02
N GLY A 83 7.73 10.88 -6.62
CA GLY A 83 8.89 11.70 -6.91
C GLY A 83 10.06 11.41 -5.98
N SER A 84 11.17 12.11 -6.18
CA SER A 84 12.37 12.01 -5.37
C SER A 84 12.68 13.36 -4.78
N TRP A 85 13.17 13.37 -3.54
CA TRP A 85 13.63 14.59 -2.91
C TRP A 85 15.14 14.70 -3.12
N VAL A 86 15.49 15.28 -4.25
CA VAL A 86 16.87 15.41 -4.70
C VAL A 86 17.12 16.90 -4.91
N PRO A 87 17.88 17.57 -4.03
CA PRO A 87 18.07 19.02 -4.11
C PRO A 87 18.90 19.47 -5.33
N THR A 88 19.38 18.51 -6.13
CA THR A 88 20.24 18.74 -7.30
C THR A 88 19.51 18.61 -8.63
N ASP A 89 18.20 18.31 -8.63
CA ASP A 89 17.39 18.30 -9.84
C ASP A 89 16.07 19.04 -9.63
N ASP A 90 15.37 19.34 -10.72
CA ASP A 90 14.08 20.04 -10.69
C ASP A 90 12.89 19.09 -10.40
N SER A 91 13.15 17.88 -9.88
CA SER A 91 12.07 16.93 -9.58
C SER A 91 11.26 17.44 -8.40
N THR A 92 9.95 17.51 -8.58
CA THR A 92 9.03 17.87 -7.50
C THR A 92 8.45 16.62 -6.86
N VAL A 93 8.33 16.66 -5.54
CA VAL A 93 7.55 15.67 -4.80
C VAL A 93 6.09 16.10 -4.74
N ARG A 94 5.20 15.16 -5.02
CA ARG A 94 3.75 15.32 -4.85
C ARG A 94 3.28 14.31 -3.82
N GLY A 95 2.68 14.80 -2.74
CA GLY A 95 2.16 13.96 -1.67
C GLY A 95 0.67 14.15 -1.46
N VAL A 96 0.04 13.16 -0.86
CA VAL A 96 -1.34 13.24 -0.35
C VAL A 96 -1.43 12.49 0.97
N VAL A 97 -2.34 12.92 1.83
CA VAL A 97 -2.71 12.16 3.03
C VAL A 97 -3.97 11.36 2.75
N ARG A 98 -4.01 10.12 3.23
CA ARG A 98 -5.12 9.19 3.04
C ARG A 98 -5.61 8.65 4.37
N PRO A 99 -6.93 8.50 4.57
CA PRO A 99 -7.43 7.75 5.70
C PRO A 99 -6.99 6.28 5.59
N VAL A 100 -6.77 5.66 6.74
CA VAL A 100 -6.47 4.24 6.87
C VAL A 100 -7.56 3.62 7.73
N GLU A 101 -8.28 2.68 7.16
CA GLU A 101 -9.27 1.92 7.90
C GLU A 101 -8.57 0.76 8.62
N ARG A 102 -9.16 0.38 9.75
CA ARG A 102 -8.75 -0.77 10.53
C ARG A 102 -9.92 -1.72 10.63
N VAL A 103 -9.67 -2.97 10.32
CA VAL A 103 -10.69 -4.02 10.40
C VAL A 103 -10.23 -5.11 11.36
N ALA A 104 -11.20 -5.75 12.00
CA ALA A 104 -10.98 -6.86 12.91
C ALA A 104 -12.13 -7.87 12.77
N GLY A 105 -11.83 -9.17 12.83
CA GLY A 105 -12.83 -10.22 12.67
C GLY A 105 -12.24 -11.62 12.62
N GLU A 106 -13.06 -12.62 12.34
CA GLU A 106 -12.61 -14.00 12.13
C GLU A 106 -11.85 -14.13 10.80
N ARG A 107 -12.41 -13.50 9.76
CA ARG A 107 -11.89 -13.43 8.40
C ARG A 107 -11.71 -12.00 7.92
N ILE A 108 -10.65 -11.77 7.15
CA ILE A 108 -10.37 -10.50 6.47
C ILE A 108 -10.54 -10.69 4.97
N TYR A 109 -11.17 -9.72 4.32
CA TYR A 109 -11.39 -9.68 2.89
C TYR A 109 -10.75 -8.43 2.30
N LEU A 110 -9.84 -8.63 1.35
CA LEU A 110 -9.28 -7.57 0.53
C LEU A 110 -9.58 -7.87 -0.93
N ASN A 111 -10.30 -6.97 -1.60
CA ASN A 111 -10.63 -7.11 -3.02
C ASN A 111 -9.99 -5.97 -3.79
N ALA A 112 -9.35 -6.31 -4.91
CA ALA A 112 -8.70 -5.34 -5.78
C ALA A 112 -9.18 -5.48 -7.22
N THR A 113 -9.47 -4.35 -7.85
CA THR A 113 -9.78 -4.24 -9.28
C THR A 113 -8.70 -3.36 -9.92
N LEU A 114 -7.93 -3.94 -10.83
CA LEU A 114 -6.77 -3.29 -11.46
C LEU A 114 -7.01 -3.19 -12.96
N GLU A 115 -7.12 -1.98 -13.48
CA GLU A 115 -7.33 -1.77 -14.92
C GLU A 115 -6.12 -2.25 -15.72
N ARG A 116 -6.37 -2.78 -16.92
CA ARG A 116 -5.32 -3.15 -17.86
C ARG A 116 -5.68 -2.62 -19.24
N PRO A 117 -4.70 -2.15 -20.02
CA PRO A 117 -4.94 -1.76 -21.40
C PRO A 117 -5.32 -2.98 -22.24
N GLU A 118 -6.01 -2.74 -23.36
CA GLU A 118 -6.31 -3.80 -24.35
C GLU A 118 -5.05 -4.44 -24.94
N SER A 119 -3.92 -3.73 -24.93
CA SER A 119 -2.62 -4.19 -25.43
C SER A 119 -1.87 -5.12 -24.47
N VAL A 120 -2.52 -5.68 -23.46
CA VAL A 120 -1.87 -6.60 -22.51
C VAL A 120 -1.55 -7.92 -23.19
N GLU A 121 -0.30 -8.36 -23.07
CA GLU A 121 0.17 -9.65 -23.60
C GLU A 121 0.18 -10.74 -22.52
N SER A 122 0.53 -10.36 -21.29
CA SER A 122 0.47 -11.27 -20.13
C SER A 122 0.34 -10.49 -18.83
N THR A 123 -0.20 -11.14 -17.80
CA THR A 123 -0.24 -10.61 -16.44
C THR A 123 0.15 -11.68 -15.45
N THR A 124 1.08 -11.35 -14.56
CA THR A 124 1.52 -12.23 -13.48
C THR A 124 1.28 -11.55 -12.14
N VAL A 125 0.80 -12.32 -11.18
CA VAL A 125 0.56 -11.87 -9.81
C VAL A 125 1.52 -12.64 -8.91
N ARG A 126 2.32 -11.91 -8.14
CA ARG A 126 3.14 -12.46 -7.07
C ARG A 126 2.60 -11.97 -5.75
N VAL A 127 2.30 -12.89 -4.85
CA VAL A 127 1.89 -12.57 -3.48
C VAL A 127 2.96 -13.09 -2.54
N THR A 128 3.46 -12.21 -1.68
CA THR A 128 4.57 -12.48 -0.76
C THR A 128 4.14 -12.14 0.66
N GLY A 129 4.53 -13.00 1.60
CA GLY A 129 4.53 -12.75 3.04
C GLY A 129 5.84 -13.28 3.61
N ASP A 130 6.00 -13.26 4.93
CA ASP A 130 7.30 -13.56 5.56
C ASP A 130 7.74 -15.01 5.33
N ARG A 131 6.78 -15.94 5.26
CA ARG A 131 7.05 -17.38 5.04
C ARG A 131 7.30 -17.79 3.59
N GLY A 132 7.05 -16.91 2.63
CA GLY A 132 7.31 -17.20 1.22
C GLY A 132 6.43 -16.46 0.24
N SER A 133 6.37 -16.96 -0.98
CA SER A 133 5.60 -16.34 -2.05
C SER A 133 4.87 -17.36 -2.90
N THR A 134 3.73 -16.96 -3.45
CA THR A 134 2.96 -17.70 -4.43
C THR A 134 2.73 -16.88 -5.69
N TYR A 135 2.50 -17.56 -6.81
CA TYR A 135 2.42 -16.97 -8.13
C TYR A 135 1.12 -17.36 -8.81
N LEU A 136 0.46 -16.40 -9.42
CA LEU A 136 -0.67 -16.62 -10.31
C LEU A 136 -0.41 -15.99 -11.68
N VAL A 137 -1.02 -16.54 -12.70
CA VAL A 137 -0.96 -16.07 -14.08
C VAL A 137 -2.37 -15.84 -14.57
N ALA A 138 -2.61 -14.67 -15.15
CA ALA A 138 -3.88 -14.39 -15.81
C ALA A 138 -3.97 -15.16 -17.12
N THR A 139 -5.12 -15.80 -17.34
CA THR A 139 -5.40 -16.58 -18.54
C THR A 139 -6.14 -15.79 -19.61
N ASP A 140 -6.53 -14.55 -19.31
CA ASP A 140 -7.22 -13.64 -20.21
C ASP A 140 -6.30 -12.57 -20.79
N SER A 141 -6.70 -12.06 -21.96
CA SER A 141 -6.04 -10.94 -22.65
C SER A 141 -6.97 -9.72 -22.63
N GLY A 142 -6.80 -8.85 -21.64
CA GLY A 142 -7.49 -7.55 -21.54
C GLY A 142 -8.47 -7.43 -20.39
N GLY A 143 -9.04 -6.23 -20.24
CA GLY A 143 -9.99 -5.90 -19.18
C GLY A 143 -9.37 -5.82 -17.77
N PRO A 144 -10.14 -5.34 -16.79
CA PRO A 144 -9.66 -5.22 -15.43
C PRO A 144 -9.37 -6.60 -14.82
N LEU A 145 -8.24 -6.70 -14.11
CA LEU A 145 -7.92 -7.84 -13.29
C LEU A 145 -8.61 -7.71 -11.92
N SER A 146 -9.44 -8.69 -11.57
CA SER A 146 -10.07 -8.79 -10.25
C SER A 146 -9.33 -9.79 -9.37
N LEU A 147 -8.93 -9.35 -8.17
CA LEU A 147 -8.32 -10.17 -7.14
C LEU A 147 -9.20 -10.21 -5.90
N SER A 148 -9.47 -11.41 -5.40
CA SER A 148 -10.08 -11.63 -4.09
C SER A 148 -9.05 -12.32 -3.19
N MET A 149 -8.73 -11.64 -2.08
CA MET A 149 -7.80 -12.10 -1.05
C MET A 149 -8.59 -12.29 0.23
N VAL A 150 -8.61 -13.53 0.71
CA VAL A 150 -9.31 -13.89 1.95
C VAL A 150 -8.30 -14.45 2.92
N VAL A 151 -8.17 -13.83 4.08
CA VAL A 151 -7.35 -14.35 5.18
C VAL A 151 -8.26 -15.05 6.19
N ASP A 152 -8.01 -16.34 6.41
CA ASP A 152 -8.75 -17.19 7.33
C ASP A 152 -7.79 -18.19 7.98
N ASP A 153 -7.87 -18.36 9.29
CA ASP A 153 -7.02 -19.28 10.08
C ASP A 153 -5.50 -19.21 9.77
N GLY A 154 -4.97 -17.98 9.57
CA GLY A 154 -3.55 -17.79 9.26
C GLY A 154 -3.15 -18.20 7.83
N GLU A 155 -4.12 -18.44 6.95
CA GLU A 155 -3.89 -18.68 5.54
C GLU A 155 -4.49 -17.55 4.69
N LEU A 156 -3.68 -16.99 3.80
CA LEU A 156 -4.14 -16.12 2.73
C LEU A 156 -4.50 -16.96 1.50
N ARG A 157 -5.74 -16.86 1.05
CA ARG A 157 -6.24 -17.45 -0.20
C ARG A 157 -6.46 -16.36 -1.23
N VAL A 158 -5.83 -16.50 -2.40
CA VAL A 158 -5.86 -15.51 -3.49
C VAL A 158 -6.51 -16.11 -4.72
N ARG A 159 -7.55 -15.46 -5.25
CA ARG A 159 -8.37 -15.93 -6.37
C ARG A 159 -8.74 -14.81 -7.34
N GLY A 160 -9.15 -15.19 -8.55
CA GLY A 160 -9.78 -14.33 -9.55
C GLY A 160 -10.36 -15.18 -10.68
N GLU A 161 -11.34 -14.65 -11.42
CA GLU A 161 -12.11 -15.41 -12.43
C GLU A 161 -11.25 -16.03 -13.54
N ASN A 162 -10.16 -15.35 -13.91
CA ASN A 162 -9.22 -15.77 -14.96
C ASN A 162 -7.79 -15.94 -14.43
N LEU A 163 -7.64 -16.45 -13.20
CA LEU A 163 -6.32 -16.67 -12.58
C LEU A 163 -6.04 -18.15 -12.35
N THR A 164 -4.83 -18.57 -12.72
CA THR A 164 -4.31 -19.91 -12.47
C THR A 164 -3.03 -19.84 -11.66
N VAL A 165 -2.79 -20.84 -10.81
CA VAL A 165 -1.54 -20.91 -10.02
C VAL A 165 -0.37 -21.25 -10.94
N GLY A 166 0.71 -20.47 -10.87
CA GLY A 166 1.93 -20.72 -11.62
C GLY A 166 2.74 -21.87 -11.02
N GLY A 167 3.18 -22.82 -11.85
CA GLY A 167 4.14 -23.87 -11.44
C GLY A 167 3.58 -25.26 -11.10
N GLY A 168 2.29 -25.55 -11.33
CA GLY A 168 1.72 -26.89 -11.18
C GLY A 168 0.22 -26.94 -11.47
N GLN A 169 -0.33 -28.14 -11.74
CA GLN A 169 -1.75 -28.38 -12.00
C GLN A 169 -2.60 -27.81 -10.84
N GLY A 170 -3.22 -26.66 -11.06
CA GLY A 170 -4.10 -26.02 -10.10
C GLY A 170 -5.55 -26.39 -10.37
N ASP A 171 -6.25 -26.80 -9.32
CA ASP A 171 -7.62 -27.32 -9.31
C ASP A 171 -8.68 -26.21 -9.50
N GLY A 172 -8.30 -25.03 -10.01
CA GLY A 172 -9.14 -23.82 -10.01
C GLY A 172 -9.36 -23.19 -8.61
N GLY A 173 -8.70 -23.71 -7.57
CA GLY A 173 -8.92 -23.34 -6.16
C GLY A 173 -8.25 -22.05 -5.67
N GLY A 174 -7.46 -21.38 -6.52
CA GLY A 174 -6.64 -20.22 -6.15
C GLY A 174 -5.29 -20.59 -5.53
N ALA A 175 -4.48 -19.58 -5.23
CA ALA A 175 -3.21 -19.73 -4.53
C ALA A 175 -3.42 -19.63 -3.01
N VAL A 176 -2.68 -20.42 -2.25
CA VAL A 176 -2.68 -20.38 -0.77
C VAL A 176 -1.28 -20.02 -0.29
N LEU A 177 -1.20 -19.13 0.67
CA LEU A 177 0.02 -18.70 1.35
C LEU A 177 -0.22 -18.73 2.86
N SER A 178 0.64 -19.42 3.61
CA SER A 178 0.56 -19.39 5.06
C SER A 178 1.21 -18.10 5.60
N LEU A 179 0.57 -17.48 6.59
CA LEU A 179 0.98 -16.20 7.18
C LEU A 179 1.47 -16.38 8.62
N ASP A 180 2.39 -15.53 9.07
CA ASP A 180 2.71 -15.37 10.49
C ASP A 180 2.02 -14.14 11.09
N ASP A 181 2.05 -14.06 12.42
CA ASP A 181 1.51 -12.92 13.13
C ASP A 181 2.41 -11.69 12.96
N GLY A 182 1.87 -10.63 12.38
CA GLY A 182 2.60 -9.40 12.10
C GLY A 182 3.19 -9.33 10.68
N ASP A 183 2.82 -10.25 9.79
CA ASP A 183 3.20 -10.23 8.38
C ASP A 183 2.82 -8.93 7.68
N GLU A 184 3.72 -8.43 6.83
CA GLU A 184 3.40 -7.48 5.77
C GLU A 184 3.17 -8.27 4.48
N ILE A 185 1.98 -8.12 3.88
CA ILE A 185 1.60 -8.85 2.67
C ILE A 185 1.82 -7.93 1.46
N ASP A 186 2.75 -8.33 0.58
CA ASP A 186 3.05 -7.63 -0.66
C ASP A 186 2.48 -8.36 -1.87
N VAL A 187 1.66 -7.66 -2.64
CA VAL A 187 1.08 -8.14 -3.91
C VAL A 187 1.65 -7.31 -5.04
N GLU A 188 2.43 -7.95 -5.91
CA GLU A 188 2.94 -7.36 -7.15
C GLU A 188 2.19 -7.94 -8.35
N VAL A 189 1.56 -7.08 -9.14
CA VAL A 189 0.91 -7.47 -10.40
C VAL A 189 1.69 -6.85 -11.54
N PHE A 190 2.46 -7.66 -12.25
CA PHE A 190 3.18 -7.21 -13.44
C PHE A 190 2.33 -7.41 -14.69
N VAL A 191 2.17 -6.35 -15.47
CA VAL A 191 1.42 -6.30 -16.73
C VAL A 191 2.42 -6.09 -17.85
N SER A 192 2.62 -7.10 -18.70
CA SER A 192 3.43 -6.99 -19.91
C SER A 192 2.57 -6.49 -21.06
N THR A 193 3.09 -5.51 -21.80
CA THR A 193 2.45 -4.92 -22.99
C THR A 193 3.33 -5.06 -24.24
N GLY A 194 4.31 -5.97 -24.19
CA GLY A 194 5.32 -6.15 -25.21
C GLY A 194 6.62 -6.76 -24.68
N PRO A 195 7.56 -7.15 -25.57
CA PRO A 195 8.80 -7.83 -25.19
C PRO A 195 9.73 -7.08 -24.24
N ALA A 196 9.61 -5.76 -24.17
CA ALA A 196 10.42 -4.88 -23.32
C ALA A 196 9.59 -3.75 -22.70
N SER A 197 8.26 -3.91 -22.64
CA SER A 197 7.35 -2.92 -22.07
C SER A 197 6.40 -3.58 -21.08
N GLY A 198 6.16 -2.87 -19.99
CA GLY A 198 5.26 -3.30 -18.94
C GLY A 198 5.32 -2.36 -17.77
N TYR A 199 4.45 -2.60 -16.81
CA TYR A 199 4.36 -1.84 -15.57
C TYR A 199 3.84 -2.76 -14.47
N SER A 200 3.98 -2.34 -13.21
CA SER A 200 3.47 -3.10 -12.07
C SER A 200 2.42 -2.32 -11.29
N TYR A 201 1.45 -3.02 -10.72
CA TYR A 201 0.77 -2.57 -9.51
C TYR A 201 1.45 -3.18 -8.29
N ARG A 202 1.52 -2.42 -7.20
CA ARG A 202 1.99 -2.91 -5.90
C ARG A 202 0.95 -2.59 -4.84
N LEU A 203 0.50 -3.61 -4.12
CA LEU A 203 -0.35 -3.46 -2.94
C LEU A 203 0.43 -3.99 -1.74
N SER A 204 0.38 -3.28 -0.62
CA SER A 204 1.07 -3.66 0.61
C SER A 204 0.14 -3.40 1.80
N PHE A 205 -0.12 -4.43 2.61
CA PHE A 205 -0.95 -4.30 3.80
C PHE A 205 -0.50 -5.21 4.94
N PRO A 206 -0.57 -4.74 6.20
CA PRO A 206 -0.19 -5.54 7.35
C PRO A 206 -1.33 -6.46 7.78
N TYR A 207 -0.97 -7.63 8.28
CA TYR A 207 -1.86 -8.62 8.89
C TYR A 207 -1.32 -9.09 10.24
N GLU A 208 -2.22 -9.36 11.18
CA GLU A 208 -1.89 -10.11 12.38
C GLU A 208 -3.09 -10.89 12.89
N ARG A 209 -2.83 -11.94 13.68
CA ARG A 209 -3.85 -12.57 14.53
C ARG A 209 -3.41 -12.49 15.98
N ILE A 210 -4.30 -12.00 16.83
CA ILE A 210 -4.08 -11.95 18.28
C ILE A 210 -5.35 -12.43 18.96
N ASP A 211 -5.19 -13.43 19.84
CA ASP A 211 -6.28 -14.06 20.59
C ASP A 211 -7.43 -14.55 19.70
N GLY A 212 -7.09 -15.10 18.53
CA GLY A 212 -8.04 -15.61 17.55
C GLY A 212 -8.65 -14.55 16.62
N THR A 213 -8.54 -13.26 16.93
CA THR A 213 -9.04 -12.18 16.07
C THR A 213 -8.00 -11.75 15.04
N ALA A 214 -8.34 -11.84 13.75
CA ALA A 214 -7.55 -11.29 12.66
C ALA A 214 -7.72 -9.77 12.59
N ARG A 215 -6.66 -9.05 12.26
CA ARG A 215 -6.67 -7.59 12.06
C ARG A 215 -5.85 -7.23 10.83
N ALA A 216 -6.28 -6.18 10.15
CA ALA A 216 -5.58 -5.62 9.00
C ALA A 216 -5.82 -4.10 8.88
N LEU A 217 -4.96 -3.43 8.13
CA LEU A 217 -5.12 -2.02 7.76
C LEU A 217 -5.30 -1.86 6.25
N THR A 218 -5.94 -0.77 5.81
CA THR A 218 -6.08 -0.47 4.38
C THR A 218 -4.72 -0.47 3.69
N ALA A 219 -4.65 -1.16 2.56
CA ALA A 219 -3.44 -1.30 1.76
C ALA A 219 -2.93 0.04 1.23
N THR A 220 -1.62 0.16 1.14
CA THR A 220 -0.99 1.11 0.22
C THR A 220 -1.07 0.54 -1.18
N VAL A 221 -1.49 1.34 -2.16
CA VAL A 221 -1.63 0.92 -3.55
C VAL A 221 -0.82 1.85 -4.44
N GLU A 222 0.08 1.28 -5.24
CA GLU A 222 0.97 2.02 -6.12
C GLU A 222 0.98 1.47 -7.54
N ARG A 223 1.29 2.36 -8.48
CA ARG A 223 1.50 2.06 -9.90
C ARG A 223 2.95 2.35 -10.23
N CYS A 224 3.66 1.38 -10.79
CA CYS A 224 5.07 1.47 -11.09
C CYS A 224 5.29 1.38 -12.60
N PRO A 225 5.27 2.51 -13.34
CA PRO A 225 5.62 2.56 -14.75
C PRO A 225 7.01 1.98 -15.05
N VAL A 226 7.92 2.07 -14.09
CA VAL A 226 9.19 1.34 -14.06
C VAL A 226 9.42 0.81 -12.63
N PRO A 227 10.18 -0.28 -12.44
CA PRO A 227 10.30 -0.95 -11.13
C PRO A 227 10.77 -0.06 -9.98
N THR A 228 11.58 0.97 -10.28
CA THR A 228 12.16 1.86 -9.27
C THR A 228 11.38 3.17 -9.08
N ARG A 229 10.30 3.39 -9.83
CA ARG A 229 9.50 4.61 -9.76
C ARG A 229 8.02 4.25 -9.69
N CYS A 230 7.51 4.22 -8.47
CA CYS A 230 6.11 3.99 -8.18
C CYS A 230 5.40 5.31 -7.87
N VAL A 231 4.13 5.36 -8.20
CA VAL A 231 3.21 6.47 -7.97
C VAL A 231 2.03 5.91 -7.19
N PRO A 232 1.84 6.31 -5.92
CA PRO A 232 0.67 5.91 -5.15
C PRO A 232 -0.62 6.31 -5.87
N VAL A 233 -1.62 5.43 -5.86
CA VAL A 233 -2.94 5.72 -6.42
C VAL A 233 -3.49 6.98 -5.76
N GLY A 234 -4.01 7.94 -6.53
CA GLY A 234 -4.49 9.24 -6.03
C GLY A 234 -3.41 10.32 -5.87
N VAL A 235 -2.16 10.04 -6.22
CA VAL A 235 -1.10 11.05 -6.38
C VAL A 235 -0.87 11.31 -7.87
N GLY A 236 -0.87 12.59 -8.27
CA GLY A 236 -0.61 12.98 -9.66
C GLY A 236 -1.72 12.56 -10.63
N GLU A 237 -1.36 12.43 -11.91
CA GLU A 237 -2.30 12.02 -12.96
C GLU A 237 -2.67 10.54 -12.83
N GLN A 238 -3.95 10.24 -13.04
CA GLN A 238 -4.47 8.87 -13.06
C GLN A 238 -4.79 8.46 -14.50
N PRO A 239 -4.01 7.56 -15.12
CA PRO A 239 -4.37 7.01 -16.42
C PRO A 239 -5.63 6.17 -16.31
N VAL A 240 -6.60 6.38 -17.21
CA VAL A 240 -7.90 5.67 -17.20
C VAL A 240 -7.69 4.17 -17.42
N ASP A 241 -6.74 3.79 -18.28
CA ASP A 241 -6.37 2.40 -18.61
C ASP A 241 -5.51 1.73 -17.54
N ARG A 242 -5.19 2.43 -16.45
CA ARG A 242 -4.35 1.94 -15.35
C ARG A 242 -4.90 2.32 -13.98
N GLY A 243 -6.22 2.44 -13.84
CA GLY A 243 -6.92 2.57 -12.56
C GLY A 243 -6.63 1.42 -11.60
N ALA A 244 -6.75 1.68 -10.30
CA ALA A 244 -6.70 0.64 -9.28
C ALA A 244 -7.64 1.01 -8.12
N GLU A 245 -8.53 0.10 -7.78
CA GLU A 245 -9.46 0.21 -6.67
C GLU A 245 -9.23 -0.96 -5.72
N VAL A 246 -9.20 -0.68 -4.42
CA VAL A 246 -9.00 -1.69 -3.38
C VAL A 246 -9.96 -1.43 -2.23
N THR A 247 -10.61 -2.49 -1.76
CA THR A 247 -11.52 -2.47 -0.60
C THR A 247 -11.03 -3.44 0.45
N LEU A 248 -11.25 -3.08 1.73
CA LEU A 248 -10.91 -3.89 2.89
C LEU A 248 -12.15 -4.04 3.77
N SER A 249 -12.42 -5.26 4.23
CA SER A 249 -13.53 -5.55 5.14
C SER A 249 -13.22 -6.78 6.01
N SER A 250 -14.04 -7.03 7.02
CA SER A 250 -13.96 -8.23 7.85
C SER A 250 -15.34 -8.85 8.07
N GLU A 251 -15.34 -10.15 8.34
CA GLU A 251 -16.49 -10.88 8.88
C GLU A 251 -16.40 -10.91 10.40
N ALA A 252 -17.49 -10.54 11.07
CA ALA A 252 -17.58 -10.40 12.52
C ALA A 252 -17.73 -11.73 13.24
#